data_AF-A0A1T4VPN6-F1
#
_entry.id   AF-A0A1T4VPN6-F1
#
_cell.length_a   1.000
_cell.length_b   1.000
_cell.length_c   1.000
_cell.angle_alpha   90.00
_cell.angle_beta   90.00
_cell.angle_gamma   90.00
#
_symmetry.space_group_name_H-M   'P 1'
#
loop_
_entity.id
_entity.type
_entity.pdbx_description
1 polymer ?
#
loop_
_entity_poly.entity_id
_entity_poly.type
_entity_poly.pdbx_seq_one_letter_code
_entity_poly.pdbx_strand_id
1 'polypeptide(L)'
;MVKRFVGLLLLCVLVSACHMKPLTTDVYENRFVVNNDEFIIQKDFVKSAIVETRTDYGIEKTYIYRNEKLKSWLLIVLGYADCRNTFWGEGETFRFMNRKYCLYGYELDWFTDTKFHVVWDRTGHFDPNALKDIPVDIVYYTKVLNPKKGIHVVIISEEDKSLKNRRQSHIDEAERCLRYVEQEED
;
A
#
# COMPACT_ATOMS: atom_id res chain seq x y z
N MET A 1 20.77 -38.32 -32.40
CA MET A 1 19.46 -38.08 -31.74
C MET A 1 19.60 -37.38 -30.38
N VAL A 2 20.55 -37.80 -29.53
CA VAL A 2 20.77 -37.28 -28.16
C VAL A 2 21.09 -35.78 -28.07
N LYS A 3 21.87 -35.20 -28.99
CA LYS A 3 22.27 -33.78 -28.94
C LYS A 3 21.10 -32.78 -29.09
N ARG A 4 20.00 -33.17 -29.74
CA ARG A 4 18.81 -32.32 -29.91
C ARG A 4 17.93 -32.25 -28.65
N PHE A 5 18.00 -33.27 -27.80
CA PHE A 5 17.24 -33.33 -26.54
C PHE A 5 17.83 -32.42 -25.46
N VAL A 6 19.16 -32.32 -25.40
CA VAL A 6 19.87 -31.48 -24.43
C VAL A 6 19.60 -29.99 -24.67
N GLY A 7 19.56 -29.56 -25.94
CA GLY A 7 19.23 -28.17 -26.29
C GLY A 7 17.80 -27.77 -25.89
N LEU A 8 16.83 -28.69 -26.02
CA LEU A 8 15.44 -28.43 -25.65
C LEU A 8 15.27 -28.31 -24.13
N LEU A 9 15.98 -29.14 -23.36
CA LEU A 9 15.96 -29.11 -21.89
C LEU A 9 16.59 -27.83 -21.34
N LEU A 10 17.70 -27.38 -21.92
CA LEU A 10 18.33 -26.09 -21.58
C LEU A 10 17.40 -24.92 -21.89
N LEU A 11 16.70 -24.96 -23.04
CA LEU A 11 15.72 -23.93 -23.38
C LEU A 11 14.52 -23.93 -22.41
N CYS A 12 14.02 -25.10 -22.02
CA CYS A 12 12.94 -25.20 -21.03
C CYS A 12 13.38 -24.68 -19.65
N VAL A 13 14.62 -24.93 -19.21
CA VAL A 13 15.15 -24.40 -17.94
C VAL A 13 15.36 -22.89 -18.01
N LEU A 14 15.87 -22.36 -19.14
CA LEU A 14 16.01 -20.91 -19.35
C LEU A 14 14.65 -20.21 -19.42
N VAL A 15 13.68 -20.80 -20.13
CA VAL A 15 12.31 -20.29 -20.17
C VAL A 15 11.66 -20.38 -18.79
N SER A 16 11.92 -21.44 -18.01
CA SER A 16 11.44 -21.57 -16.62
C SER A 16 12.15 -20.63 -15.62
N ALA A 17 13.40 -20.23 -15.89
CA ALA A 17 14.10 -19.20 -15.12
C ALA A 17 13.62 -17.78 -15.48
N CYS A 18 13.07 -17.61 -16.69
CA CYS A 18 12.32 -16.43 -17.10
C CYS A 18 10.85 -16.44 -16.65
N HIS A 19 10.37 -17.51 -15.98
CA HIS A 19 9.02 -17.52 -15.42
C HIS A 19 8.99 -16.59 -14.20
N MET A 20 8.48 -15.38 -14.44
CA MET A 20 7.78 -14.51 -13.51
C MET A 20 8.21 -14.68 -12.04
N LYS A 21 9.07 -13.77 -11.58
CA LYS A 21 9.35 -13.59 -10.14
C LYS A 21 8.02 -13.70 -9.38
N PRO A 22 7.94 -14.49 -8.29
CA PRO A 22 6.69 -14.66 -7.55
C PRO A 22 6.12 -13.29 -7.19
N LEU A 23 4.78 -13.17 -7.21
CA LEU A 23 4.12 -11.93 -6.78
C LEU A 23 4.47 -11.69 -5.32
N THR A 24 5.44 -10.82 -5.09
CA THR A 24 5.94 -10.47 -3.76
C THR A 24 5.21 -9.24 -3.26
N THR A 25 4.84 -9.27 -1.99
CA THR A 25 4.38 -8.08 -1.28
C THR A 25 4.95 -8.07 0.10
N ASP A 26 5.63 -6.98 0.40
CA ASP A 26 6.34 -6.81 1.65
C ASP A 26 6.52 -5.34 1.99
N VAL A 27 6.63 -5.05 3.27
CA VAL A 27 6.81 -3.70 3.81
C VAL A 27 7.99 -3.73 4.77
N TYR A 28 9.04 -2.98 4.44
CA TYR A 28 10.29 -2.93 5.19
C TYR A 28 10.65 -1.49 5.50
N GLU A 29 10.73 -1.14 6.78
CA GLU A 29 11.10 0.21 7.23
C GLU A 29 10.42 1.33 6.45
N ASN A 30 11.07 1.94 5.45
CA ASN A 30 10.53 3.03 4.64
C ASN A 30 10.31 2.64 3.16
N ARG A 31 10.18 1.35 2.87
CA ARG A 31 9.93 0.85 1.51
C ARG A 31 8.86 -0.24 1.53
N PHE A 32 8.20 -0.42 0.40
CA PHE A 32 7.36 -1.58 0.18
C PHE A 32 7.49 -2.05 -1.26
N VAL A 33 7.28 -3.35 -1.46
CA VAL A 33 7.40 -4.00 -2.76
C VAL A 33 6.04 -4.57 -3.17
N VAL A 34 5.66 -4.41 -4.43
CA VAL A 34 4.39 -4.92 -4.98
C VAL A 34 4.58 -5.47 -6.38
N ASN A 35 4.58 -6.80 -6.54
CA ASN A 35 4.83 -7.46 -7.83
C ASN A 35 6.16 -7.04 -8.47
N ASN A 36 7.22 -6.97 -7.66
CA ASN A 36 8.56 -6.50 -8.02
C ASN A 36 8.69 -5.00 -8.28
N ASP A 37 7.61 -4.23 -8.20
CA ASP A 37 7.70 -2.77 -8.14
C ASP A 37 8.12 -2.36 -6.73
N GLU A 38 9.20 -1.58 -6.59
CA GLU A 38 9.63 -1.05 -5.30
C GLU A 38 9.19 0.41 -5.16
N PHE A 39 8.69 0.75 -3.97
CA PHE A 39 8.28 2.09 -3.60
C PHE A 39 9.03 2.53 -2.35
N ILE A 40 9.51 3.77 -2.36
CA ILE A 40 10.16 4.41 -1.22
C ILE A 40 9.22 5.45 -0.64
N ILE A 41 9.06 5.36 0.68
CA ILE A 41 8.44 6.34 1.54
C ILE A 41 9.54 7.33 1.95
N GLN A 42 9.35 8.61 1.63
CA GLN A 42 10.31 9.65 1.98
C GLN A 42 10.51 9.75 3.50
N LYS A 43 11.71 10.18 3.91
CA LYS A 43 12.18 10.15 5.31
C LYS A 43 11.31 10.96 6.29
N ASP A 44 10.55 11.93 5.81
CA ASP A 44 9.65 12.73 6.64
C ASP A 44 8.41 11.95 7.11
N PHE A 45 8.04 10.88 6.40
CA PHE A 45 7.05 9.91 6.85
C PHE A 45 7.72 8.82 7.67
N VAL A 46 7.51 8.89 8.98
CA VAL A 46 8.16 8.02 9.95
C VAL A 46 7.21 6.91 10.38
N LYS A 47 7.65 5.65 10.28
CA LYS A 47 6.90 4.49 10.78
C LYS A 47 6.56 4.69 12.26
N SER A 48 5.28 4.80 12.56
CA SER A 48 4.73 5.15 13.87
C SER A 48 4.14 3.95 14.58
N ALA A 49 3.40 3.09 13.86
CA ALA A 49 2.79 1.89 14.43
C ALA A 49 2.55 0.81 13.37
N ILE A 50 2.28 -0.41 13.85
CA ILE A 50 1.72 -1.51 13.08
C ILE A 50 0.51 -2.00 13.85
N VAL A 51 -0.64 -2.08 13.17
CA VAL A 51 -1.86 -2.63 13.75
C VAL A 51 -2.34 -3.83 12.95
N GLU A 52 -3.12 -4.67 13.62
CA GLU A 52 -3.87 -5.76 13.03
C GLU A 52 -5.36 -5.55 13.23
N THR A 53 -6.12 -5.76 12.16
CA THR A 53 -7.59 -5.73 12.17
C THR A 53 -8.10 -7.10 11.75
N ARG A 54 -9.07 -7.63 12.48
CA ARG A 54 -9.71 -8.90 12.12
C ARG A 54 -10.94 -8.62 11.27
N THR A 55 -10.90 -9.08 10.03
CA THR A 55 -12.02 -9.03 9.07
C THR A 55 -12.63 -10.41 8.90
N ASP A 56 -13.73 -10.50 8.15
CA ASP A 56 -14.36 -11.78 7.79
C ASP A 56 -13.44 -12.67 6.93
N TYR A 57 -12.44 -12.07 6.28
CA TYR A 57 -11.52 -12.77 5.38
C TYR A 57 -10.21 -13.16 6.05
N GLY A 58 -9.84 -12.50 7.14
CA GLY A 58 -8.70 -12.89 7.97
C GLY A 58 -8.14 -11.73 8.79
N ILE A 59 -6.84 -11.77 9.04
CA ILE A 59 -6.14 -10.68 9.74
C ILE A 59 -5.45 -9.82 8.70
N GLU A 60 -5.78 -8.53 8.72
CA GLU A 60 -5.12 -7.52 7.91
C GLU A 60 -4.09 -6.80 8.76
N LYS A 61 -2.96 -6.45 8.14
CA LYS A 61 -1.86 -5.76 8.82
C LYS A 61 -1.68 -4.39 8.19
N THR A 62 -1.77 -3.34 9.00
CA THR A 62 -1.57 -1.97 8.54
C THR A 62 -0.31 -1.39 9.14
N TYR A 63 0.59 -0.94 8.26
CA TYR A 63 1.80 -0.20 8.60
C TYR A 63 1.50 1.28 8.51
N ILE A 64 1.75 2.01 9.60
CA ILE A 64 1.32 3.39 9.76
C ILE A 64 2.54 4.27 9.81
N TYR A 65 2.57 5.24 8.91
CA TYR A 65 3.61 6.26 8.82
C TYR A 65 2.98 7.62 9.07
N ARG A 66 3.68 8.48 9.81
CA ARG A 66 3.21 9.82 10.12
C ARG A 66 4.25 10.86 9.72
N ASN A 67 3.77 11.94 9.14
CA ASN A 67 4.53 13.16 8.91
C ASN A 67 3.92 14.27 9.78
N GLU A 68 4.60 14.59 10.88
CA GLU A 68 4.14 15.59 11.85
C GLU A 68 4.09 17.01 11.24
N LYS A 69 4.96 17.32 10.28
CA LYS A 69 5.01 18.64 9.65
C LYS A 69 3.82 18.89 8.75
N LEU A 70 3.45 17.88 7.95
CA LEU A 70 2.30 17.94 7.05
C LEU A 70 0.98 17.60 7.74
N LYS A 71 1.03 17.12 8.99
CA LYS A 71 -0.11 16.51 9.70
C LYS A 71 -0.80 15.46 8.82
N SER A 72 0.01 14.54 8.32
CA SER A 72 -0.43 13.53 7.37
C SER A 72 -0.05 12.13 7.80
N TRP A 73 -0.84 11.16 7.38
CA TRP A 73 -0.66 9.74 7.60
C TRP A 73 -0.58 9.02 6.27
N LEU A 74 0.28 8.00 6.23
CA LEU A 74 0.37 7.04 5.14
C LEU A 74 0.14 5.66 5.75
N LEU A 75 -0.93 5.01 5.33
CA LEU A 75 -1.34 3.69 5.79
C LEU A 75 -1.07 2.71 4.65
N ILE A 76 -0.27 1.67 4.92
CA ILE A 76 -0.04 0.57 4.00
C ILE A 76 -0.71 -0.66 4.58
N VAL A 77 -1.84 -1.05 4.00
CA VAL A 77 -2.66 -2.18 4.44
C VAL A 77 -2.33 -3.40 3.59
N LEU A 78 -1.86 -4.46 4.24
CA LEU A 78 -1.70 -5.78 3.65
C LEU A 78 -2.89 -6.64 4.08
N GLY A 79 -3.77 -6.98 3.14
CA GLY A 79 -5.05 -7.60 3.45
C GLY A 79 -5.59 -8.46 2.33
N TYR A 80 -6.84 -8.89 2.50
CA TYR A 80 -7.55 -9.67 1.50
C TYR A 80 -8.15 -8.72 0.47
N ALA A 81 -7.87 -8.96 -0.80
CA ALA A 81 -8.60 -8.30 -1.87
C ALA A 81 -9.98 -8.95 -1.97
N ASP A 82 -11.03 -8.34 -1.40
CA ASP A 82 -12.41 -8.79 -1.63
C ASP A 82 -12.85 -8.42 -3.05
N CYS A 83 -12.27 -9.10 -4.03
CA CYS A 83 -12.66 -9.00 -5.42
C CYS A 83 -13.38 -10.28 -5.83
N ARG A 84 -14.51 -10.59 -5.18
CA ARG A 84 -15.48 -11.57 -5.71
C ARG A 84 -16.27 -11.04 -6.91
N ASN A 85 -16.07 -9.79 -7.31
CA ASN A 85 -16.56 -9.28 -8.59
C ASN A 85 -15.44 -9.29 -9.62
N THR A 86 -15.66 -10.09 -10.67
CA THR A 86 -14.96 -10.11 -11.94
C THR A 86 -14.43 -8.75 -12.38
N PHE A 87 -13.13 -8.52 -12.17
CA PHE A 87 -12.34 -7.54 -12.94
C PHE A 87 -11.04 -8.23 -13.37
N TRP A 88 -11.11 -8.88 -14.52
CA TRP A 88 -9.94 -9.22 -15.32
C TRP A 88 -9.53 -7.95 -16.05
N GLY A 89 -8.58 -7.23 -15.49
CA GLY A 89 -7.88 -6.18 -16.22
C GLY A 89 -6.62 -6.78 -16.82
N GLU A 90 -6.71 -7.29 -18.04
CA GLU A 90 -5.54 -7.33 -18.91
C GLU A 90 -5.16 -5.87 -19.22
N GLY A 91 -3.94 -5.47 -18.85
CA GLY A 91 -3.47 -4.11 -19.07
C GLY A 91 -2.05 -3.93 -18.57
N GLU A 92 -1.14 -3.79 -19.52
CA GLU A 92 0.28 -3.46 -19.34
C GLU A 92 0.51 -2.50 -18.17
N THR A 93 1.40 -2.92 -17.26
CA THR A 93 2.12 -2.14 -16.25
C THR A 93 1.52 -0.76 -15.93
N PHE A 94 0.36 -0.75 -15.29
CA PHE A 94 -0.17 0.47 -14.68
C PHE A 94 0.63 0.76 -13.40
N ARG A 95 1.62 1.66 -13.50
CA ARG A 95 2.36 2.20 -12.34
C ARG A 95 1.33 2.63 -11.29
N PHE A 96 1.45 2.08 -10.08
CA PHE A 96 0.53 2.08 -8.92
C PHE A 96 -0.31 3.35 -8.64
N MET A 97 0.09 4.51 -9.16
CA MET A 97 -0.49 5.83 -8.86
C MET A 97 -1.52 6.36 -9.87
N ASN A 98 -1.88 5.63 -10.94
CA ASN A 98 -2.72 6.18 -12.01
C ASN A 98 -4.24 6.00 -11.87
N ARG A 99 -4.76 5.50 -10.73
CA ARG A 99 -6.21 5.41 -10.50
C ARG A 99 -6.61 5.76 -9.08
N LYS A 100 -7.42 6.82 -8.93
CA LYS A 100 -8.19 7.13 -7.71
C LYS A 100 -9.46 6.26 -7.72
N TYR A 101 -9.63 5.39 -6.73
CA TYR A 101 -10.82 4.56 -6.58
C TYR A 101 -11.72 5.09 -5.45
N CYS A 102 -12.99 4.65 -5.44
CA CYS A 102 -13.92 4.92 -4.35
C CYS A 102 -13.42 4.23 -3.07
N LEU A 103 -13.51 4.92 -1.92
CA LEU A 103 -13.21 4.36 -0.60
C LEU A 103 -14.01 3.07 -0.40
N TYR A 104 -13.35 1.98 0.01
CA TYR A 104 -14.07 0.81 0.52
C TYR A 104 -14.49 1.10 1.97
N GLY A 105 -15.49 0.36 2.46
CA GLY A 105 -15.99 0.55 3.82
C GLY A 105 -14.92 0.33 4.90
N TYR A 106 -13.88 -0.46 4.62
CA TYR A 106 -12.84 -0.83 5.58
C TYR A 106 -11.86 0.33 5.86
N GLU A 107 -11.62 1.23 4.90
CA GLU A 107 -10.83 2.44 5.17
C GLU A 107 -11.60 3.45 6.04
N LEU A 108 -12.93 3.33 6.10
CA LEU A 108 -13.76 4.09 7.06
C LEU A 108 -13.60 3.57 8.49
N ASP A 109 -13.04 2.37 8.72
CA ASP A 109 -12.81 1.84 10.07
C ASP A 109 -11.89 2.77 10.88
N TRP A 110 -10.97 3.48 10.22
CA TRP A 110 -10.09 4.49 10.81
C TRP A 110 -10.84 5.75 11.28
N PHE A 111 -12.06 5.93 10.80
CA PHE A 111 -12.94 7.06 11.10
C PHE A 111 -14.16 6.64 11.92
N THR A 112 -14.15 5.42 12.47
CA THR A 112 -15.23 4.86 13.30
C THR A 112 -14.65 4.20 14.56
N ASP A 113 -15.51 3.71 15.46
CA ASP A 113 -15.10 3.10 16.73
C ASP A 113 -14.63 1.64 16.56
N THR A 114 -13.68 1.42 15.66
CA THR A 114 -13.13 0.09 15.38
C THR A 114 -12.06 -0.29 16.41
N LYS A 115 -12.08 -1.55 16.84
CA LYS A 115 -11.07 -2.09 17.75
C LYS A 115 -9.85 -2.57 16.97
N PHE A 116 -8.85 -1.72 16.86
CA PHE A 116 -7.54 -2.09 16.32
C PHE A 116 -6.69 -2.81 17.36
N HIS A 117 -5.97 -3.86 16.94
CA HIS A 117 -4.95 -4.50 17.76
C HIS A 117 -3.57 -3.93 17.43
N VAL A 118 -2.96 -3.18 18.35
CA VAL A 118 -1.62 -2.62 18.13
C VAL A 118 -0.57 -3.71 18.32
N VAL A 119 0.15 -4.05 17.24
CA VAL A 119 1.20 -5.07 17.23
C VAL A 119 2.57 -4.45 17.54
N TRP A 120 2.79 -3.24 17.05
CA TRP A 120 4.01 -2.48 17.29
C TRP A 120 3.69 -0.99 17.35
N ASP A 121 4.36 -0.27 18.24
CA ASP A 121 4.20 1.16 18.43
C ASP A 121 5.57 1.77 18.77
N ARG A 122 5.93 2.82 18.04
CA ARG A 122 7.20 3.53 18.22
C ARG A 122 7.27 4.30 19.54
N THR A 123 6.17 4.90 19.97
CA THR A 123 6.14 5.82 21.13
C THR A 123 5.51 5.18 22.37
N GLY A 124 4.76 4.09 22.21
CA GLY A 124 3.99 3.44 23.27
C GLY A 124 2.67 4.14 23.59
N HIS A 125 2.30 5.15 22.81
CA HIS A 125 1.10 5.97 22.98
C HIS A 125 0.34 6.19 21.66
N PHE A 126 0.51 5.29 20.68
CA PHE A 126 -0.24 5.37 19.44
C PHE A 126 -1.74 5.20 19.70
N ASP A 127 -2.52 6.19 19.24
CA ASP A 127 -3.98 6.15 19.27
C ASP A 127 -4.52 5.83 17.86
N PRO A 128 -5.05 4.62 17.61
CA PRO A 128 -5.61 4.25 16.33
C PRO A 128 -6.89 5.05 15.99
N ASN A 129 -7.54 5.67 16.98
CA ASN A 129 -8.77 6.45 16.78
C ASN A 129 -8.51 7.95 16.59
N ALA A 130 -7.25 8.38 16.52
CA ALA A 130 -6.88 9.78 16.39
C ALA A 130 -7.52 10.47 15.16
N LEU A 131 -7.90 9.70 14.14
CA LEU A 131 -8.48 10.22 12.89
C LEU A 131 -10.00 10.42 12.93
N LYS A 132 -10.72 9.85 13.91
CA LYS A 132 -12.19 9.79 13.94
C LYS A 132 -12.87 11.16 13.86
N ASP A 133 -12.32 12.14 14.56
CA ASP A 133 -12.96 13.46 14.75
C ASP A 133 -12.21 14.60 14.03
N ILE A 134 -11.28 14.26 13.14
CA ILE A 134 -10.45 15.25 12.43
C ILE A 134 -11.00 15.42 11.00
N PRO A 135 -11.22 16.66 10.52
CA PRO A 135 -11.50 16.89 9.11
C PRO A 135 -10.24 16.62 8.29
N VAL A 136 -10.34 15.72 7.32
CA VAL A 136 -9.20 15.25 6.54
C VAL A 136 -9.54 15.18 5.05
N ASP A 137 -8.51 15.33 4.22
CA ASP A 137 -8.51 14.88 2.84
C ASP A 137 -7.85 13.50 2.74
N ILE A 138 -8.37 12.67 1.84
CA ILE A 138 -7.93 11.28 1.67
C ILE A 138 -7.66 10.99 0.19
N VAL A 139 -6.53 10.33 -0.07
CA VAL A 139 -6.19 9.72 -1.36
C VAL A 139 -5.91 8.25 -1.15
N TYR A 140 -6.33 7.42 -2.10
CA TYR A 140 -6.33 5.98 -1.96
C TYR A 140 -5.91 5.26 -3.25
N TYR A 141 -5.05 4.25 -3.09
CA TYR A 141 -4.61 3.35 -4.15
C TYR A 141 -4.75 1.89 -3.72
N THR A 142 -5.10 1.02 -4.66
CA THR A 142 -5.17 -0.43 -4.44
C THR A 142 -4.50 -1.17 -5.57
N LYS A 143 -3.74 -2.21 -5.22
CA LYS A 143 -3.26 -3.20 -6.18
C LYS A 143 -3.63 -4.60 -5.69
N VAL A 144 -4.44 -5.28 -6.48
CA VAL A 144 -4.81 -6.68 -6.27
C VAL A 144 -3.68 -7.56 -6.80
N LEU A 145 -3.20 -8.47 -5.97
CA LEU A 145 -2.09 -9.37 -6.31
C LEU A 145 -2.65 -10.70 -6.80
N ASN A 146 -3.67 -11.19 -6.10
CA ASN A 146 -4.43 -12.37 -6.45
C ASN A 146 -5.80 -12.28 -5.76
N PRO A 147 -6.74 -13.21 -6.03
CA PRO A 147 -8.08 -13.18 -5.45
C PRO A 147 -8.17 -13.23 -3.92
N LYS A 148 -7.05 -13.46 -3.22
CA LYS A 148 -6.98 -13.53 -1.75
C LYS A 148 -6.03 -12.49 -1.14
N LYS A 149 -5.31 -11.70 -1.94
CA LYS A 149 -4.34 -10.72 -1.41
C LYS A 149 -4.33 -9.45 -2.22
N GLY A 150 -4.38 -8.33 -1.51
CA GLY A 150 -4.19 -6.99 -2.03
C GLY A 150 -3.27 -6.18 -1.13
N ILE A 151 -2.80 -5.08 -1.68
CA ILE A 151 -2.20 -4.00 -0.92
C ILE A 151 -3.01 -2.73 -1.17
N HIS A 152 -3.31 -2.04 -0.08
CA HIS A 152 -3.99 -0.75 -0.11
C HIS A 152 -3.05 0.30 0.48
N VAL A 153 -2.97 1.44 -0.20
CA VAL A 153 -2.21 2.60 0.28
C VAL A 153 -3.17 3.75 0.45
N VAL A 154 -3.34 4.18 1.70
CA VAL A 154 -4.20 5.30 2.08
C VAL A 154 -3.31 6.44 2.52
N ILE A 155 -3.49 7.62 1.92
CA ILE A 155 -2.81 8.85 2.30
C ILE A 155 -3.88 9.77 2.87
N ILE A 156 -3.66 10.27 4.08
CA ILE A 156 -4.61 11.08 4.83
C ILE A 156 -3.89 12.35 5.24
N SER A 157 -4.51 13.50 5.07
CA SER A 157 -3.96 14.79 5.48
C SER A 157 -5.01 15.61 6.21
N GLU A 158 -4.70 16.09 7.42
CA GLU A 158 -5.56 17.00 8.18
C GLU A 158 -5.78 18.31 7.40
N GLU A 159 -7.01 18.82 7.38
CA GLU A 159 -7.30 20.13 6.80
C GLU A 159 -6.56 21.24 7.57
N ASP A 160 -5.82 22.11 6.86
CA ASP A 160 -5.14 23.25 7.47
C ASP A 160 -6.11 24.41 7.67
N LYS A 161 -6.58 24.55 8.91
CA LYS A 161 -7.48 25.63 9.35
C LYS A 161 -6.82 27.02 9.33
N SER A 162 -5.50 27.11 9.17
CA SER A 162 -4.77 28.39 9.12
C SER A 162 -4.82 29.04 7.73
N LEU A 163 -5.15 28.29 6.68
CA LEU A 163 -5.28 28.80 5.32
C LEU A 163 -6.64 29.50 5.13
N LYS A 164 -6.61 30.72 4.57
CA LYS A 164 -7.80 31.59 4.41
C LYS A 164 -8.92 30.95 3.58
N ASN A 165 -8.58 30.00 2.71
CA ASN A 165 -9.55 29.10 2.06
C ASN A 165 -9.62 27.82 2.89
N ARG A 166 -10.66 27.71 3.71
CA ARG A 166 -10.87 26.73 4.82
C ARG A 166 -10.94 25.24 4.41
N ARG A 167 -10.40 24.83 3.27
CA ARG A 167 -10.44 23.45 2.73
C ARG A 167 -9.17 23.13 1.95
N GLN A 168 -8.01 23.54 2.46
CA GLN A 168 -6.73 23.14 1.88
C GLN A 168 -6.00 22.24 2.89
N SER A 169 -5.75 21.01 2.48
CA SER A 169 -4.85 20.08 3.17
C SER A 169 -3.49 20.02 2.46
N HIS A 170 -2.56 19.25 3.03
CA HIS A 170 -1.27 18.95 2.41
C HIS A 170 -1.31 17.65 1.59
N ILE A 171 -2.48 17.22 1.12
CA ILE A 171 -2.64 15.89 0.50
C ILE A 171 -1.77 15.69 -0.74
N ASP A 172 -1.65 16.71 -1.60
CA ASP A 172 -0.79 16.64 -2.80
C ASP A 172 0.70 16.55 -2.44
N GLU A 173 1.12 17.20 -1.35
CA GLU A 173 2.49 17.13 -0.84
C GLU A 173 2.77 15.76 -0.22
N ALA A 174 1.79 15.23 0.54
CA ALA A 174 1.85 13.89 1.12
C ALA A 174 1.89 12.79 0.04
N GLU A 175 1.13 12.93 -1.04
CA GLU A 175 1.15 12.01 -2.19
C GLU A 175 2.55 11.94 -2.84
N ARG A 176 3.22 13.09 -3.01
CA ARG A 176 4.58 13.17 -3.56
C ARG A 176 5.66 12.57 -2.64
N CYS A 177 5.34 12.31 -1.37
CA CYS A 177 6.24 11.59 -0.47
C CYS A 177 6.36 10.10 -0.79
N LEU A 178 5.50 9.57 -1.64
CA LEU A 178 5.61 8.22 -2.19
C LEU A 178 6.33 8.26 -3.55
N ARG A 179 7.45 7.53 -3.68
CA ARG A 179 8.23 7.50 -4.92
C ARG A 179 8.38 6.07 -5.43
N TYR A 180 8.12 5.88 -6.72
CA TYR A 180 8.46 4.65 -7.43
C TYR A 180 9.96 4.60 -7.69
N VAL A 181 10.58 3.43 -7.46
CA VAL A 181 11.96 3.15 -7.81
C VAL A 181 11.95 2.49 -9.18
N GLU A 182 12.43 3.20 -10.20
CA GLU A 182 12.70 2.57 -11.50
C GLU A 182 13.83 1.56 -11.30
N GLN A 183 13.56 0.29 -11.59
CA GLN A 183 14.62 -0.70 -11.73
C GLN A 183 15.36 -0.36 -13.02
N GLU A 184 16.63 0.03 -12.92
CA GLU A 184 17.51 0.07 -14.09
C GLU A 184 17.60 -1.37 -14.61
N GLU A 185 17.18 -1.58 -15.86
CA GLU A 185 17.35 -2.86 -16.55
C GLU A 185 18.85 -3.02 -16.86
N ASP A 186 19.55 -3.82 -16.05
CA ASP A 186 20.92 -4.31 -16.32
C ASP A 186 20.95 -5.38 -17.43
#